data_AF-W6TWC9-F1
#
_entry.id   AF-W6TWC9-F1
#
_cell.length_a   1.000
_cell.length_b   1.000
_cell.length_c   1.000
_cell.angle_alpha   90.00
_cell.angle_beta   90.00
_cell.angle_gamma   90.00
#
_symmetry.space_group_name_H-M   'P 1'
#
loop_
_entity.id
_entity.type
_entity.pdbx_description
1 polymer ?
#
loop_
_entity_poly.entity_id
_entity_poly.type
_entity_poly.pdbx_seq_one_letter_code
_entity_poly.pdbx_strand_id
1 'polypeptide(L)'
;MPTLKQKLSQKSDTQLMYYINNPNKHTEEAVGLALAELRSRSVELPENISEVIIEKKVAFEKLKRKNKFHFSAITFAIGIVGGIFSVAAAMAVMVYHEILTSLLSIDCMYSWYFIWFSTGVFSVILPLFFFRYFQSMKPEAMTYLIGFFFIYTVVEMTCLQIFFLMFPVDLTSMCEANSHLLPYNNWGILGYVVLLIISVIFERSKANIKSE
;
A
#
# COMPACT_ATOMS: atom_id res chain seq x y z
N MET A 1 -25.36 19.87 20.77
CA MET A 1 -25.23 19.27 22.12
C MET A 1 -26.56 18.79 22.73
N PRO A 2 -27.63 19.60 22.87
CA PRO A 2 -28.88 19.13 23.51
C PRO A 2 -29.57 17.98 22.76
N THR A 3 -29.41 17.94 21.43
CA THR A 3 -30.04 16.95 20.55
C THR A 3 -29.57 15.52 20.78
N LEU A 4 -28.29 15.30 21.13
CA LEU A 4 -27.76 13.94 21.37
C LEU A 4 -28.26 13.39 22.71
N LYS A 5 -28.20 14.21 23.77
CA LYS A 5 -28.74 13.86 25.09
C LYS A 5 -30.25 13.56 25.01
N GLN A 6 -31.01 14.38 24.29
CA GLN A 6 -32.44 14.15 24.09
C GLN A 6 -32.71 12.83 23.34
N LYS A 7 -31.95 12.53 22.28
CA LYS A 7 -32.05 11.24 21.57
C LYS A 7 -31.70 10.04 22.45
N LEU A 8 -30.70 10.16 23.32
CA LEU A 8 -30.32 9.08 24.25
C LEU A 8 -31.35 8.90 25.36
N SER A 9 -31.94 9.98 25.88
CA SER A 9 -33.01 9.90 26.88
C SER A 9 -34.28 9.20 26.38
N GLN A 10 -34.50 9.16 25.06
CA GLN A 10 -35.62 8.43 24.46
C GLN A 10 -35.33 6.93 24.22
N LYS A 11 -34.10 6.47 24.45
CA LYS A 11 -33.71 5.07 24.25
C LYS A 11 -34.06 4.21 25.47
N SER A 12 -34.33 2.94 25.21
CA SER A 12 -34.49 1.93 26.27
C SER A 12 -33.15 1.63 26.94
N ASP A 13 -33.20 1.05 28.14
CA ASP A 13 -31.98 0.70 28.89
C ASP A 13 -31.13 -0.34 28.15
N THR A 14 -31.78 -1.28 27.44
CA THR A 14 -31.12 -2.23 26.54
C THR A 14 -30.38 -1.53 25.40
N GLN A 15 -30.98 -0.48 24.82
CA GLN A 15 -30.36 0.31 23.77
C GLN A 15 -29.21 1.17 24.31
N LEU A 16 -29.31 1.70 25.53
CA LEU A 16 -28.23 2.45 26.18
C LEU A 16 -27.06 1.51 26.55
N MET A 17 -27.35 0.30 27.01
CA MET A 17 -26.32 -0.72 27.26
C MET A 17 -25.58 -1.14 25.99
N TYR A 18 -26.21 -1.05 24.81
CA TYR A 18 -25.50 -1.26 23.55
C TYR A 18 -24.33 -0.29 23.36
N TYR A 19 -24.50 0.99 23.74
CA TYR A 19 -23.44 2.01 23.64
C TYR A 19 -22.26 1.69 24.56
N ILE A 20 -22.56 1.21 25.78
CA ILE A 20 -21.56 0.81 26.77
C ILE A 20 -20.84 -0.48 26.34
N ASN A 21 -21.56 -1.42 25.76
CA ASN A 21 -20.99 -2.70 25.33
C ASN A 21 -20.16 -2.60 24.05
N ASN A 22 -20.40 -1.58 23.23
CA ASN A 22 -19.70 -1.34 21.95
C ASN A 22 -19.10 0.07 21.90
N PRO A 23 -18.18 0.43 22.82
CA PRO A 23 -17.68 1.81 22.94
C PRO A 23 -16.84 2.26 21.74
N ASN A 24 -16.47 1.34 20.85
CA ASN A 24 -15.76 1.57 19.60
C ASN A 24 -16.68 1.97 18.43
N LYS A 25 -17.99 1.73 18.51
CA LYS A 25 -18.97 2.11 17.47
C LYS A 25 -19.57 3.50 17.67
N HIS A 26 -19.21 4.16 18.76
CA HIS A 26 -19.83 5.40 19.19
C HIS A 26 -18.77 6.40 19.64
N THR A 27 -19.09 7.68 19.53
CA THR A 27 -18.25 8.76 20.08
C THR A 27 -18.14 8.63 21.60
N GLU A 28 -17.02 9.04 22.17
CA GLU A 28 -16.82 9.05 23.63
C GLU A 28 -17.91 9.82 24.39
N GLU A 29 -18.35 10.94 23.82
CA GLU A 29 -19.47 11.74 24.34
C GLU A 29 -20.76 10.91 24.42
N ALA A 30 -21.10 10.17 23.36
CA ALA A 30 -22.29 9.31 23.34
C ALA A 30 -22.23 8.17 24.37
N VAL A 31 -21.05 7.56 24.55
CA VAL A 31 -20.85 6.51 25.58
C VAL A 31 -20.99 7.11 26.99
N GLY A 32 -20.40 8.30 27.23
CA GLY A 32 -20.49 9.00 28.50
C GLY A 32 -21.93 9.43 28.83
N LEU A 33 -22.66 9.98 27.86
CA LEU A 33 -24.05 10.37 28.01
C LEU A 33 -24.97 9.15 28.24
N ALA A 34 -24.73 8.02 27.55
CA ALA A 34 -25.50 6.79 27.77
C ALA A 34 -25.27 6.22 29.18
N LEU A 35 -24.02 6.26 29.67
CA LEU A 35 -23.68 5.84 31.04
C LEU A 35 -24.34 6.75 32.09
N ALA A 36 -24.31 8.06 31.89
CA ALA A 36 -24.96 9.02 32.78
C ALA A 36 -26.48 8.81 32.84
N GLU A 37 -27.11 8.54 31.69
CA GLU A 37 -28.54 8.26 31.59
C GLU A 37 -28.92 6.97 32.33
N LEU A 38 -28.16 5.89 32.16
CA LEU A 38 -28.40 4.62 32.88
C LEU A 38 -28.25 4.77 34.40
N ARG A 39 -27.26 5.56 34.85
CA ARG A 39 -27.10 5.90 36.27
C ARG A 39 -28.29 6.72 36.79
N SER A 40 -28.79 7.67 36.01
CA SER A 40 -29.95 8.49 36.40
C SER A 40 -31.24 7.68 36.54
N ARG A 41 -31.33 6.54 35.85
CA ARG A 41 -32.44 5.59 35.91
C ARG A 41 -32.25 4.50 36.97
N SER A 42 -31.17 4.57 37.76
CA SER A 42 -30.83 3.56 38.77
C SER A 42 -30.72 2.14 38.22
N VAL A 43 -30.28 1.98 36.96
CA VAL A 43 -30.03 0.66 36.38
C VAL A 43 -28.80 0.04 37.06
N GLU A 44 -28.90 -1.24 37.43
CA GLU A 44 -27.78 -1.99 37.98
C GLU A 44 -26.65 -2.08 36.95
N LEU A 45 -25.53 -1.43 37.27
CA LEU A 45 -24.31 -1.42 36.47
C LEU A 45 -23.21 -2.15 37.24
N PRO A 46 -22.31 -2.87 36.57
CA PRO A 46 -21.12 -3.43 37.21
C PRO A 46 -20.32 -2.34 37.94
N GLU A 47 -19.82 -2.62 39.14
CA GLU A 47 -19.06 -1.65 39.94
C GLU A 47 -17.85 -1.08 39.18
N ASN A 48 -17.27 -1.88 38.28
CA ASN A 48 -16.11 -1.55 37.47
C ASN A 48 -16.45 -1.16 36.02
N ILE A 49 -17.68 -0.70 35.73
CA ILE A 49 -18.11 -0.43 34.34
C ILE A 49 -17.23 0.57 33.58
N SER A 50 -16.67 1.56 34.27
CA SER A 50 -15.75 2.54 33.68
C SER A 50 -14.46 1.87 33.19
N GLU A 51 -13.91 0.95 33.99
CA GLU A 51 -12.70 0.19 33.65
C GLU A 51 -12.99 -0.76 32.49
N VAL A 52 -14.12 -1.45 32.50
CA VAL A 52 -14.55 -2.34 31.40
C VAL A 52 -14.68 -1.58 30.08
N ILE A 53 -15.20 -0.35 30.08
CA ILE A 53 -15.28 0.49 28.87
C ILE A 53 -13.87 0.83 28.36
N ILE A 54 -12.94 1.19 29.26
CA ILE A 54 -11.55 1.51 28.92
C ILE A 54 -10.85 0.27 28.37
N GLU A 55 -10.95 -0.87 29.02
CA GLU A 55 -10.36 -2.13 28.58
C GLU A 55 -10.86 -2.54 27.20
N LYS A 56 -12.18 -2.44 26.94
CA LYS A 56 -12.75 -2.73 25.62
C LYS A 56 -12.22 -1.77 24.55
N LYS A 57 -12.07 -0.48 24.85
CA LYS A 57 -11.45 0.49 23.93
C LYS A 57 -9.98 0.15 23.67
N VAL A 58 -9.20 -0.15 24.71
CA VAL A 58 -7.77 -0.49 24.59
C VAL A 58 -7.59 -1.80 23.82
N ALA A 59 -8.41 -2.82 24.08
CA ALA A 59 -8.39 -4.08 23.36
C ALA A 59 -8.73 -3.88 21.89
N PHE A 60 -9.74 -3.06 21.58
CA PHE A 60 -10.09 -2.72 20.19
C PHE A 60 -8.98 -1.93 19.49
N GLU A 61 -8.37 -0.95 20.14
CA GLU A 61 -7.21 -0.21 19.61
C GLU A 61 -6.00 -1.12 19.38
N LYS A 62 -5.75 -2.08 20.28
CA LYS A 62 -4.71 -3.11 20.09
C LYS A 62 -5.01 -4.00 18.88
N LEU A 63 -6.27 -4.44 18.71
CA LEU A 63 -6.70 -5.22 17.54
C LEU A 63 -6.58 -4.40 16.25
N LYS A 64 -6.97 -3.13 16.27
CA LYS A 64 -6.86 -2.19 15.14
C LYS A 64 -5.40 -1.96 14.75
N ARG A 65 -4.48 -1.86 15.72
CA ARG A 65 -3.03 -1.79 15.46
C ARG A 65 -2.49 -3.10 14.91
N LYS A 66 -2.93 -4.25 15.43
CA LYS A 66 -2.47 -5.57 14.99
C LYS A 66 -2.94 -5.92 13.56
N ASN A 67 -4.11 -5.43 13.16
CA ASN A 67 -4.63 -5.56 11.79
C ASN A 67 -4.24 -4.38 10.89
N LYS A 68 -3.32 -3.51 11.31
CA LYS A 68 -2.87 -2.42 10.46
C LYS A 68 -2.06 -3.04 9.32
N PHE A 69 -2.60 -2.93 8.10
CA PHE A 69 -1.94 -3.39 6.90
C PHE A 69 -0.62 -2.64 6.71
N HIS A 70 0.49 -3.33 6.97
CA HIS A 70 1.84 -2.77 6.81
C HIS A 70 2.28 -2.94 5.35
N PHE A 71 1.94 -1.94 4.53
CA PHE A 71 2.27 -1.92 3.11
C PHE A 71 3.77 -2.14 2.88
N SER A 72 4.64 -1.50 3.67
CA SER A 72 6.09 -1.65 3.57
C SER A 72 6.59 -3.08 3.83
N ALA A 73 6.00 -3.80 4.79
CA ALA A 73 6.37 -5.18 5.09
C ALA A 73 5.98 -6.13 3.94
N ILE A 74 4.83 -5.87 3.31
CA ILE A 74 4.36 -6.61 2.14
C ILE A 74 5.22 -6.29 0.93
N THR A 75 5.57 -5.02 0.68
CA THR A 75 6.52 -4.64 -0.37
C THR A 75 7.89 -5.28 -0.16
N PHE A 76 8.36 -5.40 1.07
CA PHE A 76 9.63 -6.06 1.35
C PHE A 76 9.58 -7.56 1.01
N ALA A 77 8.53 -8.25 1.45
CA ALA A 77 8.35 -9.69 1.18
C ALA A 77 8.16 -9.99 -0.31
N ILE A 78 7.27 -9.25 -0.97
CA ILE A 78 7.04 -9.35 -2.42
C ILE A 78 8.25 -8.86 -3.19
N GLY A 79 8.97 -7.88 -2.67
CA GLY A 79 10.20 -7.40 -3.25
C GLY A 79 11.19 -8.55 -3.40
N ILE A 80 11.50 -9.29 -2.34
CA ILE A 80 12.48 -10.39 -2.40
C ILE A 80 12.13 -11.40 -3.50
N VAL A 81 10.88 -11.84 -3.55
CA VAL A 81 10.42 -12.80 -4.57
C VAL A 81 10.41 -12.13 -5.96
N GLY A 82 9.85 -10.93 -6.04
CA GLY A 82 9.61 -10.18 -7.26
C GLY A 82 10.88 -9.73 -7.96
N GLY A 83 11.97 -9.44 -7.26
CA GLY A 83 13.21 -9.05 -7.93
C GLY A 83 13.98 -10.22 -8.55
N ILE A 84 13.76 -11.45 -8.09
CA ILE A 84 14.24 -12.64 -8.84
C ILE A 84 13.50 -12.71 -10.18
N PHE A 85 12.18 -12.51 -10.16
CA PHE A 85 11.38 -12.46 -11.39
C PHE A 85 11.69 -11.23 -12.25
N SER A 86 12.02 -10.08 -11.65
CA SER A 86 12.26 -8.84 -12.40
C SER A 86 13.52 -8.91 -13.24
N VAL A 87 14.56 -9.62 -12.79
CA VAL A 87 15.80 -9.85 -13.56
C VAL A 87 15.50 -10.70 -14.79
N ALA A 88 14.73 -11.78 -14.63
CA ALA A 88 14.30 -12.61 -15.77
C ALA A 88 13.40 -11.83 -16.74
N ALA A 89 12.48 -11.01 -16.22
CA ALA A 89 11.64 -10.15 -17.03
C ALA A 89 12.45 -9.07 -17.78
N ALA A 90 13.44 -8.44 -17.12
CA ALA A 90 14.32 -7.47 -17.75
C ALA A 90 15.14 -8.11 -18.88
N MET A 91 15.70 -9.31 -18.67
CA MET A 91 16.35 -10.08 -19.72
C MET A 91 15.41 -10.35 -20.90
N ALA A 92 14.19 -10.82 -20.64
CA ALA A 92 13.22 -11.10 -21.69
C ALA A 92 12.85 -9.82 -22.49
N VAL A 93 12.68 -8.69 -21.81
CA VAL A 93 12.41 -7.39 -22.46
C VAL A 93 13.57 -6.96 -23.34
N MET A 94 14.82 -7.07 -22.87
CA MET A 94 16.01 -6.71 -23.65
C MET A 94 16.18 -7.62 -24.88
N VAL A 95 16.00 -8.93 -24.73
CA VAL A 95 16.08 -9.87 -25.87
C VAL A 95 14.97 -9.61 -26.88
N TYR A 96 13.74 -9.41 -26.41
CA TYR A 96 12.62 -9.08 -27.29
C TYR A 96 12.86 -7.77 -28.04
N HIS A 97 13.45 -6.79 -27.37
CA HIS A 97 13.82 -5.52 -27.99
C HIS A 97 14.86 -5.67 -29.10
N GLU A 98 15.90 -6.47 -28.87
CA GLU A 98 16.93 -6.75 -29.88
C GLU A 98 16.35 -7.46 -31.12
N ILE A 99 15.42 -8.40 -30.91
CA ILE A 99 14.68 -9.05 -32.01
C ILE A 99 13.81 -8.03 -32.75
N LEU A 100 13.12 -7.14 -32.04
CA LEU A 100 12.23 -6.16 -32.66
C LEU A 100 13.01 -5.10 -33.46
N THR A 101 14.13 -4.62 -32.93
CA THR A 101 14.98 -3.62 -33.58
C THR A 101 15.62 -4.16 -34.85
N SER A 102 16.11 -5.41 -34.82
CA SER A 102 16.63 -6.08 -36.01
C SER A 102 15.56 -6.28 -37.09
N LEU A 103 14.31 -6.58 -36.72
CA LEU A 103 13.20 -6.70 -37.67
C LEU A 103 12.78 -5.36 -38.28
N LEU A 104 12.80 -4.28 -37.50
CA LEU A 104 12.33 -2.95 -37.92
C LEU A 104 13.44 -2.07 -38.51
N SER A 105 14.69 -2.54 -38.52
CA SER A 105 15.86 -1.76 -38.96
C SER A 105 16.00 -0.40 -38.25
N ILE A 106 15.65 -0.36 -36.96
CA ILE A 106 15.77 0.85 -36.13
C ILE A 106 17.23 0.98 -35.71
N ASP A 107 17.76 2.20 -35.72
CA ASP A 107 19.10 2.49 -35.20
C ASP A 107 19.21 2.06 -33.73
N CYS A 108 20.22 1.24 -33.43
CA CYS A 108 20.42 0.66 -32.10
C CYS A 108 20.51 1.75 -31.01
N MET A 109 21.22 2.86 -31.27
CA MET A 109 21.35 3.92 -30.27
C MET A 109 20.02 4.59 -30.00
N TYR A 110 19.25 4.91 -31.04
CA TYR A 110 17.92 5.52 -30.88
C TYR A 110 16.99 4.61 -30.07
N SER A 111 17.07 3.31 -30.34
CA SER A 111 16.23 2.31 -29.68
C SER A 111 16.52 2.18 -28.18
N TRP A 112 17.79 2.19 -27.80
CA TRP A 112 18.21 2.21 -26.40
C TRP A 112 17.81 3.50 -25.69
N TYR A 113 17.95 4.66 -26.33
CA TYR A 113 17.44 5.93 -25.79
C TYR A 113 15.94 5.88 -25.53
N PHE A 114 15.18 5.29 -26.46
CA PHE A 114 13.74 5.13 -26.31
C PHE A 114 13.38 4.23 -25.13
N ILE A 115 14.09 3.10 -24.94
CA ILE A 115 13.93 2.24 -23.76
C ILE A 115 14.22 3.01 -22.48
N TRP A 116 15.36 3.71 -22.42
CA TRP A 116 15.76 4.43 -21.22
C TRP A 116 14.74 5.50 -20.84
N PHE A 117 14.32 6.30 -21.82
CA PHE A 117 13.32 7.34 -21.62
C PHE A 117 11.97 6.76 -21.18
N SER A 118 11.48 5.73 -21.88
CA SER A 118 10.19 5.13 -21.56
C SER A 118 10.18 4.48 -20.18
N THR A 119 11.21 3.71 -19.82
CA THR A 119 11.33 3.10 -18.47
C THR A 119 11.48 4.13 -17.36
N GLY A 120 12.19 5.23 -17.62
CA GLY A 120 12.23 6.39 -16.71
C GLY A 120 10.85 7.02 -16.50
N VAL A 121 10.10 7.26 -17.58
CA VAL A 121 8.74 7.81 -17.49
C VAL A 121 7.80 6.85 -16.75
N PHE A 122 7.85 5.56 -17.06
CA PHE A 122 7.02 4.55 -16.39
C PHE A 122 7.32 4.44 -14.89
N SER A 123 8.59 4.48 -14.48
CA SER A 123 8.96 4.42 -13.06
C SER A 123 8.48 5.63 -12.22
N VAL A 124 8.11 6.74 -12.87
CA VAL A 124 7.48 7.87 -12.19
C VAL A 124 5.95 7.77 -12.24
N ILE A 125 5.39 7.42 -13.40
CA ILE A 125 3.93 7.40 -13.60
C ILE A 125 3.26 6.21 -12.90
N LEU A 126 3.87 5.03 -12.95
CA LEU A 126 3.28 3.80 -12.44
C LEU A 126 3.02 3.86 -10.91
N PRO A 127 3.96 4.35 -10.06
CA PRO A 127 3.67 4.53 -8.64
C PRO A 127 2.54 5.52 -8.38
N LEU A 128 2.46 6.62 -9.15
CA LEU A 128 1.39 7.61 -9.00
C LEU A 128 0.02 7.05 -9.37
N PHE A 129 -0.04 6.25 -10.44
CA PHE A 129 -1.26 5.56 -10.85
C PHE A 129 -1.68 4.51 -9.81
N PHE A 130 -0.72 3.68 -9.37
CA PHE A 130 -0.94 2.67 -8.34
C PHE A 130 -1.48 3.29 -7.04
N PHE A 131 -0.93 4.44 -6.64
CA PHE A 131 -1.39 5.17 -5.47
C PHE A 131 -2.85 5.58 -5.55
N ARG A 132 -3.24 6.22 -6.66
CA ARG A 132 -4.63 6.66 -6.87
C ARG A 132 -5.58 5.47 -6.92
N TYR A 133 -5.17 4.39 -7.57
CA TYR A 133 -5.94 3.16 -7.62
C TYR A 133 -6.15 2.57 -6.22
N PHE A 134 -5.08 2.46 -5.43
CA PHE A 134 -5.15 1.94 -4.05
C PHE A 134 -6.04 2.80 -3.15
N GLN A 135 -6.01 4.13 -3.29
CA GLN A 135 -6.89 5.03 -2.53
C GLN A 135 -8.37 4.86 -2.87
N SER A 136 -8.69 4.46 -4.10
CA SER A 136 -10.07 4.28 -4.55
C SER A 136 -10.70 2.95 -4.13
N MET A 137 -9.89 2.02 -3.61
CA MET A 137 -10.30 0.65 -3.32
C MET A 137 -11.01 0.50 -1.97
N LYS A 138 -12.06 -0.33 -1.96
CA LYS A 138 -12.72 -0.79 -0.74
C LYS A 138 -11.93 -1.92 -0.06
N PRO A 139 -11.98 -2.06 1.27
CA PRO A 139 -11.22 -3.06 2.02
C PRO A 139 -11.53 -4.52 1.62
N GLU A 140 -12.73 -4.80 1.12
CA GLU A 140 -13.17 -6.14 0.70
C GLU A 140 -12.42 -6.68 -0.54
N ALA A 141 -11.81 -5.80 -1.34
CA ALA A 141 -11.06 -6.17 -2.54
C ALA A 141 -9.57 -6.48 -2.27
N MET A 142 -9.12 -6.44 -1.01
CA MET A 142 -7.70 -6.57 -0.66
C MET A 142 -7.04 -7.91 -1.08
N THR A 143 -7.80 -9.00 -1.21
CA THR A 143 -7.22 -10.30 -1.60
C THR A 143 -6.72 -10.30 -3.05
N TYR A 144 -7.49 -9.71 -3.98
CA TYR A 144 -7.07 -9.54 -5.38
C TYR A 144 -5.94 -8.52 -5.52
N LEU A 145 -5.81 -7.63 -4.53
CA LEU A 145 -4.80 -6.60 -4.50
C LEU A 145 -3.39 -7.16 -4.31
N ILE A 146 -3.21 -8.30 -3.64
CA ILE A 146 -1.87 -8.90 -3.45
C ILE A 146 -1.27 -9.32 -4.80
N GLY A 147 -2.05 -9.96 -5.67
CA GLY A 147 -1.59 -10.36 -7.01
C GLY A 147 -1.31 -9.15 -7.90
N PHE A 148 -2.19 -8.15 -7.89
CA PHE A 148 -1.98 -6.90 -8.61
C PHE A 148 -0.73 -6.16 -8.12
N PHE A 149 -0.51 -6.15 -6.80
CA PHE A 149 0.67 -5.53 -6.18
C PHE A 149 1.96 -6.28 -6.49
N PHE A 150 1.92 -7.61 -6.58
CA PHE A 150 3.04 -8.41 -7.08
C PHE A 150 3.40 -8.03 -8.51
N ILE A 151 2.41 -7.98 -9.42
CA ILE A 151 2.63 -7.59 -10.82
C ILE A 151 3.21 -6.18 -10.91
N TYR A 152 2.60 -5.23 -10.20
CA TYR A 152 3.11 -3.86 -10.09
C TYR A 152 4.57 -3.82 -9.63
N THR A 153 4.90 -4.57 -8.57
CA THR A 153 6.26 -4.61 -8.01
C THR A 153 7.27 -5.16 -9.01
N VAL A 154 6.92 -6.23 -9.73
CA VAL A 154 7.79 -6.81 -10.78
C VAL A 154 8.00 -5.81 -11.92
N VAL A 155 6.92 -5.21 -12.43
CA VAL A 155 7.00 -4.22 -13.53
C VAL A 155 7.83 -3.01 -13.13
N GLU A 156 7.55 -2.44 -11.96
CA GLU A 156 8.26 -1.26 -11.44
C GLU A 156 9.75 -1.58 -11.23
N MET A 157 10.07 -2.74 -10.65
CA MET A 157 11.45 -3.19 -10.51
C MET A 157 12.16 -3.34 -11.86
N THR A 158 11.49 -3.92 -12.86
CA THR A 158 12.06 -4.08 -14.20
C THR A 158 12.31 -2.70 -14.84
N CYS A 159 11.38 -1.76 -14.73
CA CYS A 159 11.57 -0.40 -15.22
C CYS A 159 12.75 0.30 -14.53
N LEU A 160 12.82 0.25 -13.21
CA LEU A 160 13.92 0.85 -12.43
C LEU A 160 15.27 0.18 -12.74
N GLN A 161 15.31 -1.15 -12.88
CA GLN A 161 16.53 -1.87 -13.25
C GLN A 161 17.06 -1.44 -14.61
N ILE A 162 16.19 -1.38 -15.63
CA ILE A 162 16.58 -0.95 -16.98
C ILE A 162 17.00 0.53 -16.97
N PHE A 163 16.27 1.38 -16.26
CA PHE A 163 16.58 2.81 -16.15
C PHE A 163 17.94 3.05 -15.47
N PHE A 164 18.23 2.38 -14.35
CA PHE A 164 19.50 2.55 -13.64
C PHE A 164 20.69 1.91 -14.36
N LEU A 165 20.48 0.82 -15.07
CA LEU A 165 21.52 0.16 -15.88
C LEU A 165 22.12 1.10 -16.92
N MET A 166 21.37 2.09 -17.40
CA MET A 166 21.81 3.02 -18.43
C MET A 166 22.74 4.16 -17.94
N PHE A 167 22.82 4.41 -16.63
CA PHE A 167 23.71 5.46 -16.11
C PHE A 167 25.22 5.12 -16.22
N PRO A 168 25.66 3.88 -15.90
CA PRO A 168 27.08 3.54 -15.97
C PRO A 168 27.55 3.00 -17.32
N VAL A 169 26.64 2.67 -18.25
CA VAL A 169 27.00 1.97 -19.49
C VAL A 169 27.08 2.95 -20.66
N ASP A 170 28.16 2.85 -21.44
CA ASP A 170 28.28 3.56 -22.71
C ASP A 170 27.31 2.94 -23.74
N LEU A 171 26.45 3.75 -24.36
CA LEU A 171 25.49 3.25 -25.35
C LEU A 171 26.17 2.54 -26.53
N THR A 172 27.40 2.93 -26.89
CA THR A 172 28.17 2.23 -27.93
C THR A 172 28.46 0.79 -27.51
N SER A 173 28.86 0.60 -26.25
CA SER A 173 29.08 -0.73 -25.67
C SER A 173 27.80 -1.55 -25.56
N MET A 174 26.61 -0.93 -25.42
CA MET A 174 25.33 -1.65 -25.44
C MET A 174 24.93 -2.14 -26.83
N CYS A 175 25.39 -1.47 -27.89
CA CYS A 175 25.15 -1.90 -29.27
C CYS A 175 26.16 -2.98 -29.72
N GLU A 176 27.35 -3.01 -29.12
CA GLU A 176 28.38 -4.01 -29.41
C GLU A 176 28.29 -5.25 -28.50
N ALA A 177 27.85 -5.09 -27.25
CA ALA A 177 27.69 -6.19 -26.30
C ALA A 177 26.35 -6.90 -26.51
N ASN A 178 26.39 -8.22 -26.64
CA ASN A 178 25.20 -9.05 -26.61
C ASN A 178 24.36 -8.73 -25.35
N SER A 179 23.09 -8.39 -25.54
CA SER A 179 22.14 -7.92 -24.52
C SER A 179 22.04 -8.79 -23.26
N HIS A 180 22.49 -10.04 -23.34
CA HIS A 180 22.44 -11.05 -22.30
C HIS A 180 23.43 -10.83 -21.14
N LEU A 181 24.49 -10.02 -21.31
CA LEU A 181 25.55 -9.83 -20.30
C LEU A 181 25.27 -8.68 -19.31
N LEU A 182 24.35 -7.78 -19.67
CA LEU A 182 24.07 -6.55 -18.93
C LEU A 182 23.33 -6.68 -17.57
N PRO A 183 22.42 -7.65 -17.34
CA PRO A 183 21.59 -7.65 -16.14
C PRO A 183 22.25 -8.29 -14.90
N TYR A 184 23.48 -8.80 -15.00
CA TYR A 184 24.21 -9.36 -13.84
C TYR A 184 24.75 -8.30 -12.88
N ASN A 185 24.66 -7.03 -13.26
CA ASN A 185 25.24 -5.95 -12.49
C ASN A 185 24.25 -5.52 -11.39
N ASN A 186 24.76 -5.33 -10.16
CA ASN A 186 24.00 -5.30 -8.88
C ASN A 186 23.00 -4.12 -8.70
N TRP A 187 22.62 -3.44 -9.78
CA TRP A 187 21.74 -2.26 -9.80
C TRP A 187 20.30 -2.55 -9.40
N GLY A 188 19.90 -3.83 -9.36
CA GLY A 188 18.65 -4.25 -8.75
C GLY A 188 18.50 -3.73 -7.30
N ILE A 189 19.60 -3.58 -6.57
CA ILE A 189 19.59 -3.04 -5.20
C ILE A 189 19.09 -1.59 -5.17
N LEU A 190 19.45 -0.74 -6.15
CA LEU A 190 18.95 0.64 -6.20
C LEU A 190 17.45 0.69 -6.48
N GLY A 191 16.95 -0.14 -7.41
CA GLY A 191 15.51 -0.28 -7.66
C GLY A 191 14.75 -0.66 -6.40
N TYR A 192 15.30 -1.58 -5.60
CA TYR A 192 14.72 -1.98 -4.31
C TYR A 192 14.67 -0.84 -3.30
N VAL A 193 15.76 -0.08 -3.17
CA VAL A 193 15.81 1.07 -2.26
C VAL A 193 14.75 2.09 -2.64
N VAL A 194 14.60 2.39 -3.94
CA VAL A 194 13.57 3.30 -4.45
C VAL A 194 12.16 2.78 -4.13
N LEU A 195 11.88 1.50 -4.39
CA LEU A 195 10.58 0.90 -4.07
C LEU A 195 10.25 0.92 -2.56
N LEU A 196 11.25 0.68 -1.71
CA LEU A 196 11.07 0.77 -0.26
C LEU A 196 10.77 2.21 0.18
N ILE A 197 11.48 3.19 -0.36
CA ILE A 197 11.22 4.61 -0.11
C ILE A 197 9.78 4.96 -0.53
N ILE A 198 9.37 4.58 -1.74
CA ILE A 198 8.01 4.77 -2.26
C ILE A 198 6.98 4.14 -1.32
N SER A 199 7.24 2.91 -0.85
CA SER A 199 6.34 2.19 0.07
C SER A 199 6.22 2.85 1.45
N VAL A 200 7.33 3.36 1.98
CA VAL A 200 7.34 4.10 3.25
C VAL A 200 6.59 5.42 3.10
N ILE A 201 6.78 6.13 1.98
CA ILE A 201 6.03 7.35 1.66
C ILE A 201 4.53 7.02 1.58
N PHE A 202 4.15 5.92 0.93
CA PHE A 202 2.76 5.47 0.86
C PHE A 202 2.16 5.20 2.23
N GLU A 203 2.85 4.42 3.07
CA GLU A 203 2.38 4.09 4.43
C GLU A 203 2.25 5.34 5.32
N ARG A 204 3.13 6.33 5.13
CA ARG A 204 3.08 7.60 5.87
C ARG A 204 2.06 8.60 5.33
N SER A 205 1.71 8.54 4.05
CA SER A 205 0.89 9.56 3.40
C SER A 205 -0.51 9.70 4.01
N LYS A 206 -0.99 8.73 4.83
CA LYS A 206 -2.27 8.79 5.57
C LYS A 206 -3.41 9.42 4.75
N ALA A 207 -3.44 9.16 3.44
CA ALA A 207 -4.53 9.58 2.60
C ALA A 207 -5.70 8.63 2.88
N ASN A 208 -6.52 9.04 3.86
CA ASN A 208 -7.89 8.62 4.11
C ASN A 208 -8.34 7.45 3.23
N ILE A 209 -8.07 6.22 3.66
CA ILE A 209 -9.07 5.17 3.42
C ILE A 209 -10.29 5.72 4.14
N LYS A 210 -11.23 6.28 3.39
CA LYS A 210 -12.50 6.76 3.93
C LYS A 210 -13.12 5.59 4.67
N SER A 211 -13.00 5.59 5.99
CA SER A 211 -13.83 4.77 6.85
C SER A 211 -15.20 5.44 6.84
N GLU A 212 -15.99 5.12 5.82
CA GLU A 212 -17.45 5.20 5.96
C GLU A 212 -17.93 4.13 6.94
#